data_AF-A0A9D8T8W0-F1
#
_entry.id   AF-A0A9D8T8W0-F1
#
_cell.length_a   1.000
_cell.length_b   1.000
_cell.length_c   1.000
_cell.angle_alpha   90.00
_cell.angle_beta   90.00
_cell.angle_gamma   90.00
#
_symmetry.space_group_name_H-M   'P 1'
#
loop_
_entity.id
_entity.type
_entity.pdbx_description
1 polymer ?
#
loop_
_entity_poly.entity_id
_entity_poly.type
_entity_poly.pdbx_seq_one_letter_code
_entity_poly.pdbx_strand_id
1 'polypeptide(L)'
;MKHRLFVVILALLCLLVTGSACHGPWEKKNNHRTVIIYMEANNNLSQWAHTNLNDLLVNASDVNMENGRLMLFMNTAKSKKLYEIKPYRSDKGGYRGDTVLLQQYQFATALEKNAMREVLQDAMQAAPADEYALILWSHSTGWLPEDIEIKESSYIRAAGEPEMPITKNFGMDGRKSISYLDIARAIEGLDLDMMMIDACFGTCVEALYDLRNVCDYVVASPIEILGAGYPYADLMSVFFNKDLTIPMLGEAVCRAYMQYYRQYTFQGTPYPYGAISLIDLSKMDALAQATHDVMQECQDSSIDHKKVQALENRYYSLYYDFYH
;
A
#
# COMPACT_ATOMS: atom_id res chain seq x y z
N MET A 1 -65.31 -29.16 -16.08
CA MET A 1 -64.17 -28.48 -16.77
C MET A 1 -63.84 -27.10 -16.21
N LYS A 2 -64.82 -26.26 -15.79
CA LYS A 2 -64.55 -24.90 -15.29
C LYS A 2 -63.80 -24.80 -13.95
N HIS A 3 -63.97 -25.75 -13.02
CA HIS A 3 -63.24 -25.73 -11.72
C HIS A 3 -61.77 -26.19 -11.80
N ARG A 4 -61.40 -27.03 -12.77
CA ARG A 4 -60.00 -27.47 -12.95
C ARG A 4 -59.13 -26.39 -13.61
N LEU A 5 -59.73 -25.51 -14.41
CA LEU A 5 -59.03 -24.39 -15.04
C LEU A 5 -58.70 -23.28 -14.03
N PHE A 6 -59.57 -23.05 -13.04
CA PHE A 6 -59.38 -22.00 -12.03
C PHE A 6 -58.26 -22.31 -11.03
N VAL A 7 -58.10 -23.59 -10.65
CA VAL A 7 -57.04 -24.05 -9.74
C VAL A 7 -55.66 -24.00 -10.42
N VAL A 8 -55.58 -24.26 -11.72
CA VAL A 8 -54.33 -24.16 -12.49
C VAL A 8 -53.90 -22.70 -12.68
N ILE A 9 -54.85 -21.78 -12.85
CA ILE A 9 -54.56 -20.33 -12.95
C ILE A 9 -54.10 -19.76 -11.60
N LEU A 10 -54.69 -20.17 -10.47
CA LEU A 10 -54.21 -19.75 -9.14
C LEU A 10 -52.82 -20.32 -8.80
N ALA A 11 -52.53 -21.56 -9.21
CA ALA A 11 -51.20 -22.15 -9.01
C ALA A 11 -50.12 -21.47 -9.87
N LEU A 12 -50.45 -21.02 -11.09
CA LEU A 12 -49.54 -20.26 -11.95
C LEU A 12 -49.32 -18.81 -11.46
N LEU A 13 -50.31 -18.18 -10.81
CA LEU A 13 -50.18 -16.86 -10.18
C LEU A 13 -49.36 -16.88 -8.88
N CYS A 14 -49.35 -18.00 -8.15
CA CYS A 14 -48.50 -18.18 -6.96
C CYS A 14 -47.04 -18.55 -7.29
N LEU A 15 -46.74 -19.01 -8.51
CA LEU A 15 -45.38 -19.32 -8.97
C LEU A 15 -44.61 -18.13 -9.56
N LEU A 16 -45.22 -16.95 -9.61
CA LEU A 16 -44.60 -15.70 -10.09
C LEU A 16 -44.14 -14.73 -8.97
N VAL A 17 -44.18 -15.15 -7.70
CA VAL A 17 -43.83 -14.30 -6.55
C VAL A 17 -42.74 -14.93 -5.66
N THR A 18 -41.76 -15.60 -6.26
CA THR A 18 -40.56 -16.03 -5.54
C THR A 18 -39.30 -15.63 -6.31
N GLY A 19 -38.58 -14.65 -5.78
CA GLY A 19 -37.16 -14.45 -6.09
C GLY A 19 -36.82 -13.27 -7.01
N SER A 20 -37.10 -12.05 -6.55
CA SER A 20 -36.17 -10.93 -6.76
C SER A 20 -36.43 -9.94 -5.63
N ALA A 21 -35.64 -10.04 -4.56
CA ALA A 21 -35.50 -8.93 -3.63
C ALA A 21 -35.07 -7.73 -4.48
N CYS A 22 -35.98 -6.77 -4.62
CA CYS A 22 -35.71 -5.47 -5.19
C CYS A 22 -34.57 -4.85 -4.39
N HIS A 23 -33.35 -5.04 -4.88
CA HIS A 23 -32.27 -4.10 -4.61
C HIS A 23 -32.75 -2.83 -5.29
N GLY A 24 -33.12 -1.82 -4.50
CA GLY A 24 -33.30 -0.48 -5.05
C GLY A 24 -32.05 -0.12 -5.87
N PRO A 25 -32.15 0.77 -6.87
CA PRO A 25 -30.97 1.23 -7.57
C PRO A 25 -30.00 1.73 -6.50
N TRP A 26 -28.87 1.05 -6.36
CA TRP A 26 -27.79 1.52 -5.51
C TRP A 26 -27.55 2.96 -5.91
N GLU A 27 -27.72 3.90 -4.98
CA GLU A 27 -27.22 5.24 -5.21
C GLU A 27 -25.75 5.07 -5.56
N LYS A 28 -25.40 5.32 -6.82
CA LYS A 28 -24.02 5.57 -7.21
C LYS A 28 -23.62 6.85 -6.51
N LYS A 29 -23.25 6.76 -5.23
CA LYS A 29 -22.28 7.69 -4.68
C LYS A 29 -20.97 7.32 -5.37
N ASN A 30 -20.65 8.01 -6.46
CA ASN A 30 -19.28 8.01 -6.96
C ASN A 30 -18.45 8.53 -5.78
N ASN A 31 -17.67 7.63 -5.18
CA ASN A 31 -16.73 8.01 -4.15
C ASN A 31 -15.62 8.78 -4.86
N HIS A 32 -15.16 9.87 -4.26
CA HIS A 32 -14.08 10.64 -4.85
C HIS A 32 -12.80 9.80 -4.88
N ARG A 33 -12.44 9.17 -3.76
CA ARG A 33 -11.23 8.36 -3.66
C ARG A 33 -11.43 7.07 -2.87
N THR A 34 -10.87 5.99 -3.39
CA THR A 34 -10.70 4.74 -2.65
C THR A 34 -9.23 4.57 -2.29
N VAL A 35 -8.93 4.45 -1.00
CA VAL A 35 -7.60 4.08 -0.51
C VAL A 35 -7.60 2.60 -0.16
N ILE A 36 -6.71 1.84 -0.77
CA ILE A 36 -6.51 0.41 -0.54
C ILE A 36 -5.21 0.24 0.22
N ILE A 37 -5.26 -0.37 1.40
CA ILE A 37 -4.08 -0.69 2.19
C ILE A 37 -3.84 -2.20 2.10
N TYR A 38 -2.69 -2.59 1.55
CA TYR A 38 -2.25 -3.96 1.40
C TYR A 38 -1.18 -4.26 2.46
N MET A 39 -1.60 -4.79 3.61
CA MET A 39 -0.72 -5.17 4.71
C MET A 39 -0.29 -6.63 4.57
N GLU A 40 0.92 -6.84 4.07
CA GLU A 40 1.61 -8.12 4.21
C GLU A 40 2.32 -8.18 5.56
N ALA A 41 1.61 -8.75 6.55
CA ALA A 41 2.01 -8.77 7.94
C ALA A 41 2.20 -10.19 8.49
N ASN A 42 2.34 -11.22 7.63
CA ASN A 42 2.72 -12.56 8.07
C ASN A 42 4.23 -12.67 8.37
N ASN A 43 4.71 -11.80 9.26
CA ASN A 43 6.11 -11.62 9.59
C ASN A 43 6.29 -10.91 10.94
N ASN A 44 7.53 -10.54 11.28
CA ASN A 44 7.87 -9.89 12.55
C ASN A 44 7.32 -8.46 12.71
N LEU A 45 6.70 -7.85 11.69
CA LEU A 45 6.01 -6.57 11.82
C LEU A 45 4.55 -6.72 12.21
N SER A 46 4.01 -7.93 12.40
CA SER A 46 2.57 -8.15 12.67
C SER A 46 1.98 -7.28 13.79
N GLN A 47 2.75 -7.00 14.84
CA GLN A 47 2.29 -6.10 15.91
C GLN A 47 2.11 -4.65 15.44
N TRP A 48 2.98 -4.16 14.56
CA TRP A 48 2.87 -2.84 13.95
C TRP A 48 1.66 -2.73 13.02
N ALA A 49 1.36 -3.77 12.23
CA ALA A 49 0.14 -3.80 11.42
C ALA A 49 -1.12 -3.65 12.29
N HIS A 50 -1.16 -4.29 13.47
CA HIS A 50 -2.25 -4.11 14.41
C HIS A 50 -2.31 -2.72 15.04
N THR A 51 -1.17 -2.10 15.33
CA THR A 51 -1.08 -0.70 15.77
C THR A 51 -1.63 0.25 14.70
N ASN A 52 -1.18 0.10 13.45
CA ASN A 52 -1.63 0.92 12.34
C ASN A 52 -3.12 0.72 12.03
N LEU A 53 -3.63 -0.52 12.10
CA LEU A 53 -5.08 -0.78 12.04
C LEU A 53 -5.81 -0.03 13.16
N ASN A 54 -5.32 -0.06 14.39
CA ASN A 54 -5.94 0.68 15.48
C ASN A 54 -5.95 2.20 15.21
N ASP A 55 -4.87 2.76 14.66
CA ASP A 55 -4.82 4.18 14.29
C ASP A 55 -5.87 4.54 13.23
N LEU A 56 -6.04 3.68 12.21
CA LEU A 56 -7.10 3.83 11.21
C LEU A 56 -8.49 3.81 11.86
N LEU A 57 -8.74 2.83 12.75
CA LEU A 57 -10.05 2.68 13.41
C LEU A 57 -10.35 3.82 14.40
N VAL A 58 -9.36 4.32 15.14
CA VAL A 58 -9.59 5.41 16.10
C VAL A 58 -9.88 6.74 15.37
N ASN A 59 -9.32 6.93 14.18
CA ASN A 59 -9.42 8.18 13.41
C ASN A 59 -10.42 8.12 12.25
N ALA A 60 -11.04 6.96 12.01
CA ALA A 60 -12.17 6.83 11.09
C ALA A 60 -13.39 7.60 11.62
N SER A 61 -13.85 8.57 10.83
CA SER A 61 -15.02 9.38 11.11
C SER A 61 -15.72 9.79 9.81
N ASP A 62 -16.99 10.16 9.91
CA ASP A 62 -17.75 10.66 8.75
C ASP A 62 -17.09 11.89 8.10
N VAL A 63 -16.35 12.69 8.89
CA VAL A 63 -15.64 13.88 8.41
C VAL A 63 -14.37 13.49 7.65
N ASN A 64 -13.54 12.63 8.25
CA ASN A 64 -12.27 12.24 7.66
C ASN A 64 -12.45 11.34 6.43
N MET A 65 -13.57 10.62 6.33
CA MET A 65 -13.86 9.68 5.24
C MET A 65 -14.99 10.18 4.33
N GLU A 66 -15.31 11.48 4.36
CA GLU A 66 -16.43 12.02 3.59
C GLU A 66 -16.20 11.78 2.08
N ASN A 67 -17.09 11.01 1.44
CA ASN A 67 -16.98 10.60 0.03
C ASN A 67 -15.74 9.76 -0.30
N GLY A 68 -15.10 9.16 0.71
CA GLY A 68 -13.99 8.25 0.58
C GLY A 68 -14.35 6.81 0.93
N ARG A 69 -13.55 5.85 0.49
CA ARG A 69 -13.66 4.44 0.89
C ARG A 69 -12.29 3.92 1.32
N LEU A 70 -12.23 3.23 2.45
CA LEU A 70 -11.00 2.64 2.97
C LEU A 70 -11.09 1.12 2.93
N MET A 71 -10.28 0.53 2.07
CA MET A 71 -10.16 -0.92 1.91
C MET A 71 -8.88 -1.38 2.60
N LEU A 72 -8.96 -2.46 3.37
CA LEU A 72 -7.81 -3.04 4.05
C LEU A 72 -7.72 -4.53 3.74
N PHE A 73 -6.70 -4.93 2.99
CA PHE A 73 -6.24 -6.30 2.97
C PHE A 73 -5.19 -6.51 4.04
N MET A 74 -5.37 -7.53 4.88
CA MET A 74 -4.40 -7.89 5.92
C MET A 74 -4.09 -9.39 5.86
N ASN A 75 -2.86 -9.73 5.49
CA ASN A 75 -2.29 -11.07 5.62
C ASN A 75 -1.54 -11.18 6.95
N THR A 76 -1.90 -12.16 7.77
CA THR A 76 -1.22 -12.49 9.03
C THR A 76 -1.06 -13.99 9.13
N ALA A 77 -0.32 -14.46 10.14
CA ALA A 77 -0.19 -15.88 10.44
C ALA A 77 -1.53 -16.61 10.65
N LYS A 78 -2.60 -15.87 10.98
CA LYS A 78 -3.93 -16.44 11.26
C LYS A 78 -4.86 -16.44 10.05
N SER A 79 -4.78 -15.41 9.20
CA SER A 79 -5.74 -15.25 8.09
C SER A 79 -5.29 -14.23 7.05
N LYS A 80 -5.81 -14.40 5.83
CA LYS A 80 -5.74 -13.45 4.71
C LYS A 80 -7.14 -12.92 4.46
N LYS A 81 -7.41 -11.65 4.77
CA LYS A 81 -8.77 -11.09 4.72
C LYS A 81 -8.77 -9.68 4.13
N LEU A 82 -9.77 -9.40 3.31
CA LEU A 82 -10.11 -8.08 2.82
C LEU A 82 -11.29 -7.54 3.62
N TYR A 83 -11.14 -6.32 4.11
CA TYR A 83 -12.14 -5.58 4.86
C TYR A 83 -12.42 -4.23 4.21
N GLU A 84 -13.60 -3.69 4.50
CA GLU A 84 -13.85 -2.26 4.40
C GLU A 84 -13.86 -1.67 5.82
N ILE A 85 -13.14 -0.58 6.04
CA ILE A 85 -13.23 0.18 7.29
C ILE A 85 -14.35 1.19 7.16
N LYS A 86 -15.32 1.16 8.09
CA LYS A 86 -16.45 2.10 8.11
C LYS A 86 -16.52 2.89 9.41
N PRO A 87 -16.75 4.20 9.35
CA PRO A 87 -17.02 4.98 10.55
C PRO A 87 -18.39 4.61 11.14
N TYR A 88 -18.49 4.70 12.45
CA TYR A 88 -19.72 4.63 13.22
C TYR A 88 -19.66 5.59 14.42
N ARG A 89 -20.82 5.95 14.95
CA ARG A 89 -20.93 6.73 16.19
C ARG A 89 -20.88 5.79 17.39
N SER A 90 -19.92 5.99 18.28
CA SER A 90 -19.80 5.19 19.49
C SER A 90 -20.88 5.56 20.52
N ASP A 91 -21.36 4.59 21.29
CA ASP A 91 -22.29 4.79 22.43
C ASP A 91 -21.71 5.73 23.51
N LYS A 92 -20.38 5.84 23.59
CA LYS A 92 -19.69 6.76 24.51
C LYS A 92 -19.55 8.18 23.96
N GLY A 93 -20.12 8.47 22.79
CA GLY A 93 -19.93 9.70 22.04
C GLY A 93 -18.64 9.67 21.20
N GLY A 94 -18.62 10.46 20.12
CA GLY A 94 -17.52 10.51 19.15
C GLY A 94 -17.60 9.45 18.05
N TYR A 95 -16.65 9.52 17.12
CA TYR A 95 -16.53 8.59 15.99
C TYR A 95 -15.48 7.51 16.24
N ARG A 96 -15.73 6.32 15.69
CA ARG A 96 -14.80 5.18 15.60
C ARG A 96 -15.01 4.47 14.27
N GLY A 97 -14.05 3.66 13.87
CA GLY A 97 -14.13 2.74 12.74
C GLY A 97 -14.37 1.32 13.21
N ASP A 98 -15.01 0.53 12.35
CA ASP A 98 -15.09 -0.92 12.45
C ASP A 98 -14.71 -1.58 11.12
N THR A 99 -14.24 -2.82 11.18
CA THR A 99 -13.90 -3.62 10.01
C THR A 99 -15.11 -4.44 9.56
N VAL A 100 -15.56 -4.24 8.33
CA VAL A 100 -16.56 -5.09 7.67
C VAL A 100 -15.83 -6.10 6.79
N LEU A 101 -15.91 -7.39 7.13
CA LEU A 101 -15.30 -8.45 6.33
C LEU A 101 -15.99 -8.56 4.96
N LEU A 102 -15.21 -8.49 3.89
CA LEU A 102 -15.68 -8.65 2.53
C LEU A 102 -15.30 -10.01 1.95
N GLN A 103 -14.04 -10.41 2.15
CA GLN A 103 -13.52 -11.66 1.61
C GLN A 103 -12.44 -12.27 2.51
N GLN A 104 -12.37 -13.60 2.52
CA GLN A 104 -11.28 -14.36 3.12
C GLN A 104 -10.64 -15.27 2.08
N TYR A 105 -9.33 -15.16 1.93
CA TYR A 105 -8.57 -15.87 0.92
C TYR A 105 -7.84 -17.09 1.49
N GLN A 106 -7.53 -18.04 0.60
CA GLN A 106 -6.83 -19.29 0.92
C GLN A 106 -5.54 -19.44 0.09
N PHE A 107 -4.96 -18.33 -0.37
CA PHE A 107 -3.69 -18.35 -1.09
C PHE A 107 -2.58 -18.98 -0.25
N ALA A 108 -1.68 -19.72 -0.90
CA ALA A 108 -0.46 -20.21 -0.26
C ALA A 108 0.40 -19.03 0.24
N THR A 109 0.40 -17.92 -0.49
CA THR A 109 0.99 -16.64 -0.09
C THR A 109 0.23 -15.50 -0.75
N ALA A 110 0.27 -14.31 -0.16
CA ALA A 110 -0.25 -13.10 -0.80
C ALA A 110 0.83 -12.34 -1.61
N LEU A 111 2.06 -12.88 -1.68
CA LEU A 111 3.19 -12.30 -2.41
C LEU A 111 3.37 -12.94 -3.79
N GLU A 112 2.27 -13.13 -4.50
CA GLU A 112 2.25 -13.63 -5.88
C GLU A 112 1.36 -12.73 -6.73
N LYS A 113 1.76 -12.49 -7.98
CA LYS A 113 1.06 -11.59 -8.92
C LYS A 113 -0.46 -11.82 -8.95
N ASN A 114 -0.90 -13.07 -9.09
CA ASN A 114 -2.32 -13.38 -9.23
C ASN A 114 -3.09 -13.17 -7.92
N ALA A 115 -2.49 -13.50 -6.78
CA ALA A 115 -3.10 -13.30 -5.47
C ALA A 115 -3.28 -11.79 -5.17
N MET A 116 -2.24 -10.99 -5.43
CA MET A 116 -2.32 -9.53 -5.29
C MET A 116 -3.37 -8.95 -6.24
N ARG A 117 -3.37 -9.37 -7.51
CA ARG A 117 -4.35 -8.89 -8.49
C ARG A 117 -5.78 -9.19 -8.06
N GLU A 118 -6.06 -10.40 -7.58
CA GLU A 118 -7.39 -10.80 -7.10
C GLU A 118 -7.86 -9.90 -5.94
N VAL A 119 -6.99 -9.64 -4.96
CA VAL A 119 -7.28 -8.75 -3.83
C VAL A 119 -7.57 -7.31 -4.29
N LEU A 120 -6.75 -6.78 -5.20
CA LEU A 120 -6.93 -5.41 -5.70
C LEU A 120 -8.22 -5.27 -6.50
N GLN A 121 -8.53 -6.25 -7.35
CA GLN A 121 -9.77 -6.28 -8.12
C GLN A 121 -11.00 -6.35 -7.21
N ASP A 122 -11.00 -7.23 -6.22
CA ASP A 122 -12.08 -7.34 -5.24
C ASP A 122 -12.28 -6.01 -4.48
N ALA A 123 -11.18 -5.37 -4.08
CA ALA A 123 -11.23 -4.10 -3.37
C ALA A 123 -11.80 -2.96 -4.22
N MET A 124 -11.32 -2.81 -5.46
CA MET A 124 -11.81 -1.81 -6.42
C MET A 124 -13.27 -2.07 -6.82
N GLN A 125 -13.67 -3.34 -6.97
CA GLN A 125 -15.06 -3.70 -7.27
C GLN A 125 -16.01 -3.40 -6.11
N ALA A 126 -15.59 -3.64 -4.87
CA ALA A 126 -16.38 -3.36 -3.67
C ALA A 126 -16.46 -1.85 -3.34
N ALA A 127 -15.46 -1.08 -3.76
CA ALA A 127 -15.38 0.36 -3.54
C ALA A 127 -14.99 1.15 -4.80
N PRO A 128 -15.90 1.26 -5.79
CA PRO A 128 -15.66 2.09 -6.96
C PRO A 128 -15.49 3.57 -6.59
N ALA A 129 -14.48 4.21 -7.17
CA ALA A 129 -14.17 5.63 -7.00
C ALA A 129 -13.63 6.26 -8.30
N ASP A 130 -13.57 7.60 -8.31
CA ASP A 130 -12.96 8.37 -9.39
C ASP A 130 -11.42 8.32 -9.33
N GLU A 131 -10.85 8.16 -8.14
CA GLU A 131 -9.41 8.02 -7.89
C GLU A 131 -9.08 6.84 -6.98
N TYR A 132 -7.95 6.18 -7.20
CA TYR A 132 -7.42 5.09 -6.39
C TYR A 132 -6.01 5.37 -5.89
N ALA A 133 -5.81 5.16 -4.60
CA ALA A 133 -4.48 5.11 -4.00
C ALA A 133 -4.25 3.75 -3.34
N LEU A 134 -3.08 3.15 -3.58
CA LEU A 134 -2.66 1.87 -3.02
C LEU A 134 -1.50 2.08 -2.06
N ILE A 135 -1.65 1.62 -0.82
CA ILE A 135 -0.58 1.57 0.18
C ILE A 135 -0.05 0.14 0.26
N LEU A 136 1.22 -0.06 -0.05
CA LEU A 136 1.93 -1.31 0.12
C LEU A 136 2.69 -1.29 1.45
N TRP A 137 2.28 -2.11 2.41
CA TRP A 137 2.83 -2.15 3.76
C TRP A 137 3.50 -3.50 4.02
N SER A 138 4.81 -3.50 4.27
CA SER A 138 5.58 -4.68 4.71
C SER A 138 7.06 -4.32 4.90
N HIS A 139 7.93 -5.33 4.89
CA HIS A 139 9.34 -5.15 4.54
C HIS A 139 9.54 -4.88 3.06
N SER A 140 10.64 -4.22 2.71
CA SER A 140 11.13 -4.21 1.34
C SER A 140 12.65 -4.04 1.32
N THR A 141 13.26 -4.52 0.25
CA THR A 141 14.67 -4.31 -0.07
C THR A 141 14.80 -3.71 -1.47
N GLY A 142 13.90 -2.80 -1.84
CA GLY A 142 13.94 -2.12 -3.12
C GLY A 142 13.93 -3.09 -4.30
N TRP A 143 14.84 -2.88 -5.25
CA TRP A 143 14.90 -3.60 -6.53
C TRP A 143 15.64 -4.95 -6.48
N LEU A 144 16.14 -5.38 -5.33
CA LEU A 144 17.03 -6.54 -5.27
C LEU A 144 16.35 -7.84 -5.74
N PRO A 145 16.94 -8.53 -6.74
CA PRO A 145 16.43 -9.81 -7.24
C PRO A 145 16.25 -10.88 -6.15
N GLU A 146 15.28 -11.78 -6.36
CA GLU A 146 14.93 -12.85 -5.41
C GLU A 146 16.04 -13.90 -5.23
N ASP A 147 17.04 -13.96 -6.09
CA ASP A 147 18.18 -14.87 -5.99
C ASP A 147 19.36 -14.26 -5.23
N ILE A 148 19.41 -12.93 -5.05
CA ILE A 148 20.50 -12.25 -4.32
C ILE A 148 20.25 -12.31 -2.80
N GLU A 149 21.10 -13.04 -2.09
CA GLU A 149 21.10 -13.07 -0.62
C GLU A 149 22.09 -12.03 -0.07
N ILE A 150 21.57 -11.08 0.72
CA ILE A 150 22.42 -10.16 1.49
C ILE A 150 22.90 -10.90 2.73
N LYS A 151 24.21 -11.09 2.84
CA LYS A 151 24.82 -11.69 4.02
C LYS A 151 24.79 -10.72 5.20
N GLU A 152 24.37 -11.18 6.37
CA GLU A 152 24.31 -10.37 7.60
C GLU A 152 25.62 -9.65 7.94
N SER A 153 26.77 -10.24 7.61
CA SER A 153 28.08 -9.66 7.84
C SER A 153 28.32 -8.34 7.09
N SER A 154 27.44 -7.93 6.16
CA SER A 154 27.55 -6.64 5.46
C SER A 154 27.00 -5.45 6.25
N TYR A 155 26.18 -5.67 7.29
CA TYR A 155 25.56 -4.60 8.06
C TYR A 155 26.47 -4.09 9.19
N ILE A 156 26.49 -2.77 9.39
CA ILE A 156 27.15 -2.15 10.53
C ILE A 156 26.12 -2.06 11.67
N ARG A 157 26.11 -3.05 12.56
CA ARG A 157 25.14 -3.11 13.68
C ARG A 157 25.74 -2.58 14.99
N ALA A 158 24.95 -1.81 15.73
CA ALA A 158 25.24 -1.56 17.13
C ALA A 158 24.94 -2.83 17.96
N ALA A 159 25.72 -3.06 19.02
CA ALA A 159 25.50 -4.21 19.89
C ALA A 159 24.11 -4.12 20.56
N GLY A 160 23.25 -5.14 20.32
CA GLY A 160 21.93 -5.26 20.96
C GLY A 160 20.72 -4.97 20.08
N GLU A 161 20.88 -4.59 18.81
CA GLU A 161 19.76 -4.44 17.88
C GLU A 161 19.16 -5.82 17.50
N PRO A 162 17.83 -5.93 17.31
CA PRO A 162 17.21 -7.18 16.88
C PRO A 162 17.74 -7.61 15.49
N GLU A 163 17.73 -8.92 15.25
CA GLU A 163 18.07 -9.49 13.96
C GLU A 163 16.98 -9.11 12.94
N MET A 164 17.36 -8.42 11.87
CA MET A 164 16.44 -8.10 10.78
C MET A 164 16.30 -9.34 9.90
N PRO A 165 15.07 -9.79 9.61
CA PRO A 165 14.88 -10.91 8.70
C PRO A 165 15.47 -10.58 7.33
N ILE A 166 16.28 -11.49 6.78
CA ILE A 166 16.83 -11.37 5.42
C ILE A 166 15.65 -11.51 4.46
N THR A 167 15.27 -10.41 3.81
CA THR A 167 14.20 -10.39 2.80
C THR A 167 14.71 -9.80 1.51
N LYS A 168 14.07 -10.18 0.41
CA LYS A 168 14.33 -9.72 -0.95
C LYS A 168 13.06 -9.02 -1.44
N ASN A 169 13.11 -8.20 -2.49
CA ASN A 169 11.96 -7.46 -3.04
C ASN A 169 10.96 -6.88 -2.01
N PHE A 170 9.69 -6.68 -2.36
CA PHE A 170 8.64 -6.25 -1.44
C PHE A 170 7.97 -7.44 -0.75
N GLY A 171 7.60 -7.26 0.52
CA GLY A 171 6.84 -8.22 1.29
C GLY A 171 7.68 -9.32 1.94
N MET A 172 7.22 -9.81 3.08
CA MET A 172 7.75 -11.02 3.70
C MET A 172 6.64 -11.92 4.20
N ASP A 173 6.59 -13.14 3.67
CA ASP A 173 5.76 -14.25 4.13
C ASP A 173 6.64 -15.51 4.20
N GLY A 174 7.28 -15.72 5.36
CA GLY A 174 8.39 -16.67 5.49
C GLY A 174 9.59 -16.26 4.64
N ARG A 175 9.95 -17.05 3.63
CA ARG A 175 11.04 -16.73 2.67
C ARG A 175 10.54 -16.11 1.36
N LYS A 176 9.23 -15.87 1.25
CA LYS A 176 8.63 -15.36 0.01
C LYS A 176 8.62 -13.84 0.00
N SER A 177 8.78 -13.29 -1.20
CA SER A 177 8.71 -11.87 -1.55
C SER A 177 8.15 -11.72 -2.96
N ILE A 178 7.78 -10.50 -3.37
CA ILE A 178 7.33 -10.20 -4.72
C ILE A 178 8.10 -9.01 -5.30
N SER A 179 8.60 -9.16 -6.53
CA SER A 179 9.30 -8.09 -7.26
C SER A 179 8.39 -6.91 -7.61
N TYR A 180 8.95 -5.71 -7.72
CA TYR A 180 8.20 -4.54 -8.20
C TYR A 180 7.68 -4.72 -9.64
N LEU A 181 8.40 -5.46 -10.48
CA LEU A 181 7.92 -5.87 -11.80
C LEU A 181 6.66 -6.75 -11.73
N ASP A 182 6.60 -7.72 -10.82
CA ASP A 182 5.42 -8.56 -10.65
C ASP A 182 4.27 -7.83 -9.95
N ILE A 183 4.57 -6.86 -9.07
CA ILE A 183 3.58 -5.90 -8.57
C ILE A 183 3.00 -5.09 -9.74
N ALA A 184 3.85 -4.55 -10.62
CA ALA A 184 3.39 -3.81 -11.80
C ALA A 184 2.48 -4.67 -12.67
N ARG A 185 2.87 -5.92 -12.95
CA ARG A 185 2.03 -6.88 -13.68
C ARG A 185 0.72 -7.24 -12.95
N ALA A 186 0.70 -7.19 -11.62
CA ALA A 186 -0.53 -7.41 -10.85
C ALA A 186 -1.50 -6.23 -11.03
N ILE A 187 -0.99 -5.01 -11.19
CA ILE A 187 -1.75 -3.76 -11.34
C ILE A 187 -2.11 -3.47 -12.80
N GLU A 188 -1.37 -3.99 -13.78
CA GLU A 188 -1.58 -3.70 -15.21
C GLU A 188 -3.07 -3.81 -15.62
N GLY A 189 -3.61 -2.72 -16.18
CA GLY A 189 -5.02 -2.61 -16.58
C GLY A 189 -6.01 -2.30 -15.44
N LEU A 190 -5.53 -2.02 -14.23
CA LEU A 190 -6.29 -1.39 -13.16
C LEU A 190 -5.99 0.11 -13.14
N ASP A 191 -7.01 0.93 -12.87
CA ASP A 191 -6.84 2.38 -12.74
C ASP A 191 -6.27 2.67 -11.34
N LEU A 192 -4.98 3.02 -11.27
CA LEU A 192 -4.29 3.37 -10.04
C LEU A 192 -3.55 4.71 -10.20
N ASP A 193 -3.94 5.72 -9.45
CA ASP A 193 -3.35 7.06 -9.57
C ASP A 193 -2.10 7.21 -8.69
N MET A 194 -2.13 6.66 -7.47
CA MET A 194 -1.03 6.78 -6.51
C MET A 194 -0.66 5.46 -5.86
N MET A 195 0.63 5.16 -5.83
CA MET A 195 1.20 4.13 -4.98
C MET A 195 1.97 4.75 -3.81
N MET A 196 1.70 4.29 -2.60
CA MET A 196 2.43 4.66 -1.39
C MET A 196 3.12 3.42 -0.85
N ILE A 197 4.45 3.43 -0.72
CA ILE A 197 5.19 2.26 -0.25
C ILE A 197 5.65 2.53 1.18
N ASP A 198 4.90 1.99 2.13
CA ASP A 198 5.23 1.96 3.56
C ASP A 198 6.14 0.74 3.84
N ALA A 199 7.31 0.77 3.20
CA ALA A 199 8.38 -0.21 3.32
C ALA A 199 9.74 0.45 2.98
N CYS A 200 10.84 -0.14 3.44
CA CYS A 200 12.19 0.39 3.22
C CYS A 200 12.57 0.43 1.73
N PHE A 201 13.33 1.44 1.32
CA PHE A 201 13.92 1.53 -0.03
C PHE A 201 12.89 1.50 -1.18
N GLY A 202 11.68 2.03 -0.95
CA GLY A 202 10.61 2.06 -1.96
C GLY A 202 10.82 3.05 -3.10
N THR A 203 11.87 3.89 -3.07
CA THR A 203 12.18 4.86 -4.15
C THR A 203 13.47 4.53 -4.92
N CYS A 204 13.86 3.27 -5.02
CA CYS A 204 14.95 2.90 -5.94
C CYS A 204 14.53 3.17 -7.39
N VAL A 205 15.40 3.83 -8.18
CA VAL A 205 15.09 4.26 -9.55
C VAL A 205 14.71 3.08 -10.47
N GLU A 206 15.30 1.91 -10.23
CA GLU A 206 15.04 0.67 -10.95
C GLU A 206 13.62 0.17 -10.70
N ALA A 207 13.21 0.14 -9.43
CA ALA A 207 11.84 -0.24 -9.03
C ALA A 207 10.81 0.78 -9.55
N LEU A 208 11.12 2.08 -9.47
CA LEU A 208 10.27 3.14 -10.01
C LEU A 208 10.10 3.00 -11.52
N TYR A 209 11.15 2.59 -12.23
CA TYR A 209 11.08 2.36 -13.68
C TYR A 209 10.17 1.18 -14.00
N ASP A 210 10.22 0.07 -13.25
CA ASP A 210 9.29 -1.06 -13.43
C ASP A 210 7.82 -0.65 -13.22
N LEU A 211 7.56 0.28 -12.28
CA LEU A 211 6.21 0.75 -11.93
C LEU A 211 5.67 1.83 -12.88
N ARG A 212 6.49 2.41 -13.76
CA ARG A 212 6.19 3.67 -14.47
C ARG A 212 4.93 3.70 -15.34
N ASN A 213 4.42 2.54 -15.71
CA ASN A 213 3.26 2.40 -16.61
C ASN A 213 1.98 1.93 -15.90
N VAL A 214 2.00 1.79 -14.57
CA VAL A 214 0.87 1.23 -13.81
C VAL A 214 0.33 2.15 -12.73
N CYS A 215 0.98 3.29 -12.50
CA CYS A 215 0.45 4.39 -11.70
C CYS A 215 1.12 5.71 -12.06
N ASP A 216 0.51 6.83 -11.67
CA ASP A 216 1.02 8.16 -12.02
C ASP A 216 2.08 8.67 -11.02
N TYR A 217 1.85 8.43 -9.72
CA TYR A 217 2.70 8.94 -8.66
C TYR A 217 3.09 7.89 -7.62
N VAL A 218 4.32 7.97 -7.12
CA VAL A 218 4.82 7.15 -6.00
C VAL A 218 5.20 8.04 -4.83
N VAL A 219 4.77 7.66 -3.61
CA VAL A 219 5.27 8.22 -2.34
C VAL A 219 5.96 7.12 -1.56
N ALA A 220 7.27 7.22 -1.36
CA ALA A 220 8.03 6.21 -0.63
C ALA A 220 9.31 6.78 -0.03
N SER A 221 9.97 5.99 0.82
CA SER A 221 11.26 6.33 1.43
C SER A 221 12.44 5.80 0.60
N PRO A 222 13.51 6.60 0.39
CA PRO A 222 14.78 6.12 -0.17
C PRO A 222 15.64 5.35 0.82
N ILE A 223 15.29 5.40 2.11
CA ILE A 223 16.02 4.77 3.21
C ILE A 223 15.10 3.80 3.97
N GLU A 224 15.58 3.26 5.08
CA GLU A 224 14.77 2.51 6.03
C GLU A 224 13.59 3.32 6.58
N ILE A 225 12.41 2.70 6.66
CA ILE A 225 11.26 3.22 7.41
C ILE A 225 11.23 2.50 8.75
N LEU A 226 11.00 3.24 9.84
CA LEU A 226 10.91 2.64 11.17
C LEU A 226 9.64 1.81 11.28
N GLY A 227 9.60 0.82 12.19
CA GLY A 227 8.47 -0.10 12.31
C GLY A 227 7.10 0.58 12.54
N ALA A 228 7.07 1.82 13.02
CA ALA A 228 5.84 2.61 13.11
C ALA A 228 5.17 2.87 11.75
N GLY A 229 5.95 2.91 10.67
CA GLY A 229 5.48 3.12 9.30
C GLY A 229 5.02 4.55 9.04
N TYR A 230 4.02 4.69 8.17
CA TYR A 230 3.35 5.96 7.91
C TYR A 230 2.49 6.39 9.12
N PRO A 231 2.31 7.71 9.35
CA PRO A 231 1.50 8.20 10.47
C PRO A 231 -0.01 8.10 10.16
N TYR A 232 -0.55 6.88 10.11
CA TYR A 232 -1.93 6.61 9.69
C TYR A 232 -2.99 7.42 10.45
N ALA A 233 -2.76 7.73 11.73
CA ALA A 233 -3.65 8.59 12.51
C ALA A 233 -3.80 9.98 11.88
N ASP A 234 -2.70 10.61 11.48
CA ASP A 234 -2.68 11.94 10.85
C ASP A 234 -3.19 11.86 9.40
N LEU A 235 -2.82 10.80 8.68
CA LEU A 235 -3.17 10.60 7.27
C LEU A 235 -4.66 10.38 7.03
N MET A 236 -5.43 9.91 8.01
CA MET A 236 -6.88 9.78 7.87
C MET A 236 -7.57 11.10 7.47
N SER A 237 -7.04 12.24 7.90
CA SER A 237 -7.56 13.57 7.52
C SER A 237 -7.14 14.02 6.11
N VAL A 238 -6.17 13.33 5.51
CA VAL A 238 -5.55 13.68 4.24
C VAL A 238 -6.08 12.79 3.11
N PHE A 239 -6.20 11.49 3.36
CA PHE A 239 -6.53 10.48 2.35
C PHE A 239 -7.78 10.79 1.52
N PHE A 240 -8.84 11.29 2.15
CA PHE A 240 -10.13 11.50 1.48
C PHE A 240 -10.47 12.97 1.27
N ASN A 241 -9.49 13.86 1.47
CA ASN A 241 -9.69 15.28 1.20
C ASN A 241 -9.83 15.51 -0.31
N LYS A 242 -11.05 15.84 -0.74
CA LYS A 242 -11.44 16.08 -2.15
C LYS A 242 -10.85 17.34 -2.78
N ASP A 243 -10.33 18.25 -1.95
CA ASP A 243 -9.69 19.47 -2.44
C ASP A 243 -8.22 19.22 -2.83
N LEU A 244 -7.69 18.03 -2.54
CA LEU A 244 -6.36 17.60 -2.94
C LEU A 244 -6.43 16.82 -4.25
N THR A 245 -5.78 17.34 -5.29
CA THR A 245 -5.41 16.54 -6.45
C THR A 245 -4.42 15.44 -6.05
N ILE A 246 -4.23 14.41 -6.90
CA ILE A 246 -3.28 13.32 -6.63
C ILE A 246 -1.86 13.82 -6.28
N PRO A 247 -1.21 14.76 -7.01
CA PRO A 247 0.08 15.31 -6.59
C PRO A 247 0.03 16.00 -5.22
N MET A 248 -1.02 16.79 -4.96
CA MET A 248 -1.19 17.49 -3.68
C MET A 248 -1.42 16.52 -2.51
N LEU A 249 -2.12 15.40 -2.75
CA LEU A 249 -2.24 14.30 -1.80
C LEU A 249 -0.85 13.77 -1.46
N GLY A 250 -0.03 13.46 -2.47
CA GLY A 250 1.32 12.94 -2.25
C GLY A 250 2.20 13.89 -1.45
N GLU A 251 2.15 15.19 -1.75
CA GLU A 251 2.87 16.19 -0.97
C GLU A 251 2.37 16.28 0.48
N ALA A 252 1.06 16.16 0.69
CA ALA A 252 0.47 16.19 2.03
C ALA A 252 0.90 14.96 2.85
N VAL A 253 0.98 13.79 2.23
CA VAL A 253 1.54 12.58 2.85
C VAL A 253 3.00 12.79 3.23
N CYS A 254 3.83 13.31 2.31
CA CYS A 254 5.24 13.62 2.60
C CYS A 254 5.38 14.61 3.78
N ARG A 255 4.55 15.67 3.81
CA ARG A 255 4.54 16.64 4.90
C ARG A 255 4.15 16.01 6.24
N ALA A 256 3.10 15.19 6.28
CA ALA A 256 2.67 14.48 7.47
C ALA A 256 3.76 13.53 7.98
N TYR A 257 4.36 12.74 7.09
CA TYR A 257 5.48 11.85 7.41
C TYR A 257 6.65 12.62 8.04
N MET A 258 7.11 13.70 7.39
CA MET A 258 8.23 14.49 7.92
C MET A 258 7.89 15.18 9.24
N GLN A 259 6.66 15.64 9.43
CA GLN A 259 6.21 16.23 10.69
C GLN A 259 6.23 15.20 11.82
N TYR A 260 5.70 14.01 11.57
CA TYR A 260 5.70 12.89 12.52
C TYR A 260 7.12 12.50 12.92
N TYR A 261 7.98 12.22 11.93
CA TYR A 261 9.33 11.72 12.21
C TYR A 261 10.25 12.78 12.84
N ARG A 262 10.06 14.08 12.58
CA ARG A 262 10.82 15.14 13.29
C ARG A 262 10.59 15.14 14.80
N GLN A 263 9.47 14.61 15.27
CA GLN A 263 9.08 14.56 16.67
C GLN A 263 9.09 13.13 17.23
N TYR A 264 9.51 12.15 16.42
CA TYR A 264 9.42 10.75 16.78
C TYR A 264 10.34 10.41 17.95
N THR A 265 9.83 9.58 18.84
CA THR A 265 10.57 9.07 19.99
C THR A 265 10.49 7.55 20.00
N PHE A 266 11.63 6.91 20.24
CA PHE A 266 11.72 5.47 20.42
C PHE A 266 12.15 5.20 21.87
N GLN A 267 11.30 4.48 22.62
CA GLN A 267 11.54 4.17 24.04
C GLN A 267 11.87 5.42 24.90
N GLY A 268 11.16 6.53 24.64
CA GLY A 268 11.35 7.79 25.36
C GLY A 268 12.56 8.62 24.93
N THR A 269 13.33 8.16 23.95
CA THR A 269 14.48 8.89 23.40
C THR A 269 14.12 9.49 22.04
N PRO A 270 14.45 10.78 21.77
CA PRO A 270 14.28 11.34 20.43
C PRO A 270 14.99 10.51 19.37
N TYR A 271 14.25 10.14 18.32
CA TYR A 271 14.78 9.34 17.22
C TYR A 271 14.29 9.92 15.88
N PRO A 272 14.69 11.16 15.52
CA PRO A 272 14.06 11.94 14.47
C PRO A 272 14.64 11.63 13.08
N TYR A 273 14.58 10.37 12.67
CA TYR A 273 15.13 9.90 11.40
C TYR A 273 14.01 9.53 10.44
N GLY A 274 14.14 9.97 9.18
CA GLY A 274 13.21 9.65 8.12
C GLY A 274 13.49 10.49 6.87
N ALA A 275 13.28 9.88 5.71
CA ALA A 275 13.26 10.56 4.43
C ALA A 275 12.06 10.03 3.63
N ILE A 276 11.47 10.89 2.81
CA ILE A 276 10.31 10.54 1.98
C ILE A 276 10.35 11.38 0.72
N SER A 277 9.97 10.79 -0.41
CA SER A 277 9.91 11.47 -1.71
C SER A 277 8.56 11.22 -2.39
N LEU A 278 8.10 12.21 -3.13
CA LEU A 278 7.02 12.10 -4.11
C LEU A 278 7.65 12.08 -5.50
N ILE A 279 7.33 11.07 -6.30
CA ILE A 279 7.87 10.87 -7.65
C ILE A 279 6.73 10.89 -8.67
N ASP A 280 6.91 11.66 -9.74
CA ASP A 280 6.06 11.67 -10.94
C ASP A 280 6.58 10.64 -11.94
N LEU A 281 5.85 9.54 -12.10
CA LEU A 281 6.28 8.43 -12.95
C LEU A 281 6.22 8.74 -14.44
N SER A 282 5.47 9.78 -14.86
CA SER A 282 5.46 10.24 -16.26
C SER A 282 6.82 10.76 -16.73
N LYS A 283 7.75 11.01 -15.81
CA LYS A 283 9.11 11.50 -16.10
C LYS A 283 10.15 10.40 -16.22
N MET A 284 9.82 9.15 -15.93
CA MET A 284 10.80 8.06 -15.84
C MET A 284 11.47 7.73 -17.18
N ASP A 285 10.74 7.80 -18.31
CA ASP A 285 11.35 7.57 -19.63
C ASP A 285 12.34 8.70 -20.00
N ALA A 286 12.00 9.95 -19.67
CA ALA A 286 12.90 11.10 -19.89
C ALA A 286 14.14 11.02 -18.99
N LEU A 287 13.96 10.59 -17.74
CA LEU A 287 15.07 10.33 -16.82
C LEU A 287 15.99 9.24 -17.36
N ALA A 288 15.43 8.13 -17.83
CA ALA A 288 16.20 7.02 -18.42
C ALA A 288 17.02 7.47 -19.63
N GLN A 289 16.46 8.32 -20.50
CA GLN A 289 17.19 8.89 -21.63
C GLN A 289 18.33 9.80 -21.16
N ALA A 290 18.09 10.69 -20.21
CA ALA A 290 19.13 11.57 -19.68
C ALA A 290 20.27 10.77 -19.01
N THR A 291 19.93 9.72 -18.27
CA THR A 291 20.92 8.79 -17.69
C THR A 291 21.71 8.08 -18.79
N HIS A 292 21.06 7.61 -19.85
CA HIS A 292 21.75 6.99 -20.99
C HIS A 292 22.80 7.94 -21.58
N ASP A 293 22.44 9.20 -21.82
CA ASP A 293 23.33 10.19 -22.42
C ASP A 293 24.56 10.45 -21.54
N VAL A 294 24.37 10.64 -20.22
CA VAL A 294 25.48 10.79 -19.26
C VAL A 294 26.39 9.56 -19.25
N MET A 295 25.82 8.36 -19.25
CA MET A 295 26.59 7.12 -19.22
C MET A 295 27.42 6.90 -20.51
N GLN A 296 26.99 7.46 -21.65
CA GLN A 296 27.80 7.45 -22.88
C GLN A 296 29.04 8.35 -22.76
N GLU A 297 28.98 9.44 -22.00
CA GLU A 297 30.11 10.36 -21.79
C GLU A 297 31.11 9.84 -20.75
N CYS A 298 30.68 8.97 -19.83
CA CYS A 298 31.45 8.55 -18.65
C CYS A 298 32.06 7.13 -18.71
N GLN A 299 32.19 6.51 -19.88
CA GLN A 299 32.52 5.08 -20.04
C GLN A 299 33.84 4.61 -19.35
N ASP A 300 34.78 5.50 -19.05
CA ASP A 300 36.09 5.16 -18.44
C ASP A 300 36.35 5.77 -17.05
N SER A 301 35.33 6.35 -16.39
CA SER A 301 35.52 6.96 -15.06
C SER A 301 35.36 5.95 -13.92
N SER A 302 36.41 5.77 -13.10
CA SER A 302 36.29 5.05 -11.83
C SER A 302 35.55 5.92 -10.80
N ILE A 303 34.42 5.43 -10.27
CA ILE A 303 33.66 6.13 -9.22
C ILE A 303 34.21 5.75 -7.84
N ASP A 304 34.57 6.75 -7.05
CA ASP A 304 34.88 6.57 -5.63
C ASP A 304 33.58 6.54 -4.82
N HIS A 305 33.02 5.34 -4.65
CA HIS A 305 31.76 5.11 -3.93
C HIS A 305 31.72 5.66 -2.50
N LYS A 306 32.88 5.97 -1.88
CA LYS A 306 32.93 6.59 -0.55
C LYS A 306 32.59 8.08 -0.56
N LYS A 307 32.59 8.70 -1.73
CA LYS A 307 32.20 10.11 -1.93
C LYS A 307 30.74 10.26 -2.33
N VAL A 308 30.08 9.18 -2.72
CA VAL A 308 28.65 9.16 -3.05
C VAL A 308 27.85 8.99 -1.76
N GLN A 309 26.70 9.64 -1.67
CA GLN A 309 25.86 9.59 -0.47
C GLN A 309 25.23 8.19 -0.37
N ALA A 310 25.67 7.39 0.60
CA ALA A 310 25.05 6.11 0.91
C ALA A 310 23.69 6.33 1.60
N LEU A 311 22.70 5.51 1.25
CA LEU A 311 21.33 5.56 1.79
C LEU A 311 21.02 4.41 2.74
N GLU A 312 21.99 3.54 2.99
CA GLU A 312 21.90 2.47 3.98
C GLU A 312 23.16 2.36 4.84
N ASN A 313 23.01 1.74 6.01
CA ASN A 313 24.09 1.59 6.97
C ASN A 313 24.85 0.26 6.78
N ARG A 314 25.58 0.13 5.67
CA ARG A 314 26.39 -1.05 5.33
C ARG A 314 27.85 -0.70 5.05
N TYR A 315 28.73 -1.70 5.22
CA TYR A 315 30.14 -1.59 4.82
C TYR A 315 30.31 -1.32 3.33
N TYR A 316 29.46 -1.94 2.51
CA TYR A 316 29.30 -1.65 1.08
C TYR A 316 27.83 -1.36 0.84
N SER A 317 27.51 -0.11 0.51
CA SER A 317 26.14 0.30 0.24
C SER A 317 25.68 -0.26 -1.10
N LEU A 318 24.45 -0.75 -1.16
CA LEU A 318 23.72 -1.08 -2.38
C LEU A 318 22.89 0.10 -2.86
N TYR A 319 22.49 0.98 -1.95
CA TYR A 319 21.66 2.15 -2.25
C TYR A 319 22.48 3.42 -2.08
N TYR A 320 22.52 4.21 -3.14
CA TYR A 320 23.16 5.51 -3.19
C TYR A 320 22.15 6.55 -3.64
N ASP A 321 22.34 7.79 -3.22
CA ASP A 321 21.60 8.91 -3.78
C ASP A 321 21.85 8.97 -5.29
N PHE A 322 20.77 8.99 -6.08
CA PHE A 322 20.85 8.86 -7.53
C PHE A 322 21.50 10.06 -8.21
N TYR A 323 21.42 11.25 -7.60
CA TYR A 323 21.92 12.48 -8.21
C TYR A 323 23.40 12.75 -7.89
N HIS A 324 23.87 12.31 -6.71
CA HIS A 324 25.21 12.61 -6.21
C HIS A 324 26.35 11.89 -6.95
#